data_AF-A0A1H4EAN1-F1
#
_entry.id   AF-A0A1H4EAN1-F1
#
_cell.length_a   1.000
_cell.length_b   1.000
_cell.length_c   1.000
_cell.angle_alpha   90.00
_cell.angle_beta   90.00
_cell.angle_gamma   90.00
#
_symmetry.space_group_name_H-M   'P 1'
#
loop_
_entity.id
_entity.type
_entity.pdbx_description
1 polymer ?
#
loop_
_entity_poly.entity_id
_entity_poly.type
_entity_poly.pdbx_seq_one_letter_code
_entity_poly.pdbx_strand_id
1 'polypeptide(L)'
;MNLSFKEYMFAEKHNYITHNNKYDKLRQVPRHGCTNTFDHSVRVAFLSSRLARLVGVDSDSAAKVGLLHDFCLVDYHKDDKHVHNGRWYCFYHPEDAVINSENEGFLLSDLEKKAIWSHMFPLATSIPTSRLGYVLTISDKIIAAQESFVSAAEGFKKLKYSTRKG
;
A
#
# COMPACT_ATOMS: atom_id res chain seq x y z
N MET A 1 3.26 10.97 8.62
CA MET A 1 4.44 10.74 7.78
C MET A 1 4.09 11.17 6.37
N ASN A 2 4.79 12.19 5.87
CA ASN A 2 4.59 12.72 4.52
C ASN A 2 5.62 12.10 3.56
N LEU A 3 5.32 12.14 2.27
CA LEU A 3 6.26 11.75 1.22
C LEU A 3 7.52 12.63 1.24
N SER A 4 8.67 12.02 1.02
CA SER A 4 9.89 12.74 0.67
C SER A 4 9.78 13.37 -0.72
N PHE A 5 10.64 14.34 -1.02
CA PHE A 5 10.68 14.97 -2.34
C PHE A 5 10.83 13.95 -3.48
N LYS A 6 11.66 12.91 -3.31
CA LYS A 6 11.86 11.87 -4.34
C LYS A 6 10.61 11.02 -4.56
N GLU A 7 9.89 10.70 -3.50
CA GLU A 7 8.64 9.92 -3.57
C GLU A 7 7.51 10.76 -4.17
N TYR A 8 7.44 12.05 -3.83
CA TYR A 8 6.51 12.98 -4.48
C TYR A 8 6.77 13.08 -5.99
N MET A 9 8.02 13.32 -6.40
CA MET A 9 8.40 13.35 -7.82
C MET A 9 8.13 12.01 -8.52
N PHE A 10 8.27 10.89 -7.80
CA PHE A 10 7.91 9.57 -8.32
C PHE A 10 6.40 9.47 -8.56
N ALA A 11 5.57 9.95 -7.64
CA ALA A 11 4.12 9.99 -7.81
C ALA A 11 3.72 10.86 -9.02
N GLU A 12 4.33 12.03 -9.19
CA GLU A 12 4.10 12.91 -10.34
C GLU A 12 4.51 12.25 -11.67
N LYS A 13 5.59 11.48 -11.70
CA LYS A 13 5.97 10.68 -12.88
C LYS A 13 4.91 9.64 -13.24
N HIS A 14 4.13 9.16 -12.28
CA HIS A 14 3.05 8.18 -12.47
C HIS A 14 1.66 8.83 -12.37
N ASN A 15 1.53 10.09 -12.80
CA ASN A 15 0.28 10.87 -12.78
C ASN A 15 -0.92 10.18 -13.43
N TYR A 16 -0.69 9.30 -14.42
CA TYR A 16 -1.73 8.51 -15.05
C TYR A 16 -2.51 7.61 -14.07
N ILE A 17 -1.92 7.25 -12.92
CA ILE A 17 -2.60 6.62 -11.78
C ILE A 17 -2.84 7.64 -10.66
N THR A 18 -1.81 8.37 -10.26
CA THR A 18 -1.83 9.16 -9.01
C THR A 18 -2.71 10.40 -9.08
N HIS A 19 -3.06 10.89 -10.27
CA HIS A 19 -3.99 12.01 -10.47
C HIS A 19 -5.41 11.54 -10.82
N ASN A 20 -5.68 10.23 -10.86
CA ASN A 20 -7.05 9.73 -11.01
C ASN A 20 -7.90 10.12 -9.79
N ASN A 21 -9.08 10.69 -10.03
CA ASN A 21 -9.96 11.24 -8.99
C ASN A 21 -10.38 10.21 -7.94
N LYS A 22 -10.53 8.93 -8.30
CA LYS A 22 -10.89 7.87 -7.36
C LYS A 22 -9.68 7.39 -6.57
N TYR A 23 -8.53 7.27 -7.22
CA TYR A 23 -7.27 6.93 -6.56
C TYR A 23 -6.85 8.00 -5.54
N ASP A 24 -7.03 9.29 -5.86
CA ASP A 24 -6.69 10.40 -4.94
C ASP A 24 -7.47 10.34 -3.61
N LYS A 25 -8.67 9.76 -3.60
CA LYS A 25 -9.46 9.55 -2.37
C LYS A 25 -8.74 8.67 -1.34
N LEU A 26 -7.76 7.86 -1.73
CA LEU A 26 -6.92 7.08 -0.80
C LEU A 26 -6.15 7.96 0.19
N ARG A 27 -5.98 9.27 -0.08
CA ARG A 27 -5.41 10.23 0.87
C ARG A 27 -6.25 10.40 2.13
N GLN A 28 -7.54 10.11 2.05
CA GLN A 28 -8.48 10.23 3.16
C GLN A 28 -8.62 8.92 3.96
N VAL A 29 -8.03 7.82 3.47
CA VAL A 29 -8.10 6.50 4.10
C VAL A 29 -6.87 6.33 5.01
N PRO A 30 -7.03 6.37 6.35
CA PRO A 30 -5.90 6.28 7.28
C PRO A 30 -5.18 4.93 7.20
N ARG A 31 -3.85 4.95 7.36
CA ARG A 31 -3.04 3.73 7.33
C ARG A 31 -1.87 3.79 8.33
N HIS A 32 -1.58 2.66 8.96
CA HIS A 32 -0.49 2.45 9.94
C HIS A 32 -0.39 3.52 11.05
N GLY A 33 -1.51 4.18 11.38
CA GLY A 33 -1.65 5.18 12.44
C GLY A 33 -0.93 6.52 12.22
N CYS A 34 -0.02 6.63 11.24
CA CYS A 34 0.74 7.85 10.98
C CYS A 34 0.68 8.33 9.52
N THR A 35 0.03 7.60 8.60
CA THR A 35 -0.05 7.98 7.18
C THR A 35 -1.45 7.71 6.61
N ASN A 36 -1.59 7.86 5.29
CA ASN A 36 -2.77 7.48 4.52
C ASN A 36 -2.41 6.44 3.46
N THR A 37 -3.42 5.78 2.89
CA THR A 37 -3.24 4.67 1.94
C THR A 37 -2.58 5.13 0.63
N PHE A 38 -2.81 6.38 0.19
CA PHE A 38 -2.12 6.94 -0.97
C PHE A 38 -0.61 7.04 -0.73
N ASP A 39 -0.20 7.70 0.35
CA ASP A 39 1.22 7.94 0.64
C ASP A 39 1.95 6.65 0.97
N HIS A 40 1.28 5.69 1.60
CA HIS A 40 1.77 4.32 1.76
C HIS A 40 2.06 3.68 0.40
N SER A 41 1.07 3.64 -0.49
CA SER A 41 1.18 3.04 -1.83
C SER A 41 2.30 3.66 -2.66
N VAL A 42 2.48 4.98 -2.60
CA VAL A 42 3.59 5.67 -3.29
C VAL A 42 4.96 5.20 -2.77
N ARG A 43 5.12 5.05 -1.46
CA ARG A 43 6.39 4.59 -0.86
C ARG A 43 6.68 3.13 -1.19
N VAL A 44 5.64 2.28 -1.18
CA VAL A 44 5.73 0.88 -1.62
C VAL A 44 6.12 0.80 -3.09
N ALA A 45 5.49 1.59 -3.96
CA ALA A 45 5.79 1.64 -5.38
C ALA A 45 7.22 2.13 -5.67
N PHE A 46 7.64 3.18 -4.96
CA PHE A 46 8.99 3.73 -5.10
C PHE A 46 10.05 2.68 -4.72
N LEU A 47 9.86 1.98 -3.59
CA LEU A 47 10.77 0.91 -3.17
C LEU A 47 10.72 -0.29 -4.13
N SER A 48 9.52 -0.73 -4.51
CA SER A 48 9.31 -1.86 -5.43
C SER A 48 10.01 -1.64 -6.76
N SER A 49 9.87 -0.47 -7.36
CA SER A 49 10.53 -0.10 -8.62
C SER A 49 12.07 -0.10 -8.52
N ARG A 50 12.63 0.21 -7.35
CA ARG A 50 14.08 0.18 -7.12
C ARG A 50 14.58 -1.23 -6.90
N LEU A 51 13.89 -2.02 -6.07
CA LEU A 51 14.24 -3.42 -5.85
C LEU A 51 14.11 -4.24 -7.15
N ALA A 52 13.07 -4.00 -7.94
CA ALA A 52 12.85 -4.65 -9.23
C ALA A 52 14.07 -4.54 -10.15
N ARG A 53 14.68 -3.34 -10.24
CA ARG A 53 15.90 -3.12 -11.04
C ARG A 53 17.08 -3.94 -10.55
N LEU A 54 17.24 -4.12 -9.24
CA LEU A 54 18.32 -4.91 -8.66
C LEU A 54 18.15 -6.41 -8.93
N VAL A 55 16.90 -6.87 -9.02
CA VAL A 55 16.58 -8.28 -9.26
C VAL A 55 16.12 -8.55 -10.69
N GLY A 56 16.30 -7.65 -11.65
CA GLY A 56 15.94 -7.89 -13.05
C GLY A 56 14.45 -8.21 -13.27
N VAL A 57 13.56 -7.57 -12.51
CA VAL A 57 12.11 -7.54 -12.73
C VAL A 57 11.76 -6.22 -13.41
N ASP A 58 10.74 -6.21 -14.26
CA ASP A 58 10.27 -4.99 -14.91
C ASP A 58 9.89 -3.93 -13.86
N SER A 59 10.59 -2.78 -13.91
CA SER A 59 10.46 -1.74 -12.90
C SER A 59 9.18 -0.94 -13.02
N ASP A 60 8.59 -0.90 -14.21
CA ASP A 60 7.34 -0.19 -14.48
C ASP A 60 6.16 -1.00 -13.97
N SER A 61 6.13 -2.31 -14.23
CA SER A 61 5.18 -3.24 -13.61
C SER A 61 5.29 -3.23 -12.09
N ALA A 62 6.52 -3.22 -11.53
CA ALA A 62 6.73 -3.12 -10.08
C ALA A 62 6.24 -1.79 -9.48
N ALA A 63 6.42 -0.67 -10.18
CA ALA A 63 5.85 0.61 -9.78
C ALA A 63 4.32 0.57 -9.81
N LYS A 64 3.75 0.03 -10.87
CA LYS A 64 2.30 -0.05 -11.09
C LYS A 64 1.60 -0.90 -10.03
N VAL A 65 2.08 -2.13 -9.79
CA VAL A 65 1.49 -2.97 -8.73
C VAL A 65 1.71 -2.37 -7.35
N GLY A 66 2.85 -1.70 -7.11
CA GLY A 66 3.08 -0.99 -5.86
C GLY A 66 2.11 0.16 -5.62
N LEU A 67 1.71 0.89 -6.66
CA LEU A 67 0.69 1.94 -6.54
C LEU A 67 -0.69 1.34 -6.32
N LEU A 68 -1.01 0.25 -7.01
CA LEU A 68 -2.37 -0.27 -7.07
C LEU A 68 -2.70 -1.34 -6.03
N HIS A 69 -1.72 -1.93 -5.33
CA HIS A 69 -1.95 -3.07 -4.43
C HIS A 69 -2.97 -2.82 -3.32
N ASP A 70 -3.06 -1.56 -2.89
CA ASP A 70 -3.87 -1.08 -1.79
C ASP A 70 -5.01 -0.17 -2.29
N PHE A 71 -5.38 -0.28 -3.58
CA PHE A 71 -6.46 0.52 -4.17
C PHE A 71 -7.85 0.07 -3.71
N CYS A 72 -8.07 0.15 -2.40
CA CYS A 72 -9.29 -0.18 -1.70
C CYS A 72 -9.66 1.02 -0.82
N LEU A 73 -10.84 1.59 -1.03
CA LEU A 73 -11.31 2.79 -0.32
C LEU A 73 -11.95 2.50 1.03
N VAL A 74 -11.83 1.27 1.53
CA VAL A 74 -12.39 0.84 2.82
C VAL A 74 -11.45 1.25 3.96
N ASP A 75 -11.98 1.98 4.94
CA ASP A 75 -11.28 2.27 6.19
C ASP A 75 -11.54 1.13 7.18
N TYR A 76 -10.61 0.17 7.27
CA TYR A 76 -10.77 -1.01 8.11
C TYR A 76 -10.90 -0.68 9.61
N HIS A 77 -10.52 0.52 10.07
CA HIS A 77 -10.70 0.91 11.46
C HIS A 77 -12.17 1.16 11.81
N LYS A 78 -12.99 1.51 10.81
CA LYS A 78 -14.40 1.88 10.98
C LYS A 78 -15.33 0.82 10.41
N ASP A 79 -14.97 0.24 9.26
CA ASP A 79 -15.94 -0.44 8.40
C ASP A 79 -15.79 -1.98 8.43
N ASP A 80 -14.67 -2.53 8.93
CA ASP A 80 -14.32 -3.95 8.76
C ASP A 80 -15.28 -4.94 9.47
N LYS A 81 -16.02 -4.50 10.49
CA LYS A 81 -16.96 -5.37 11.23
C LYS A 81 -18.27 -5.66 10.51
N HIS A 82 -18.63 -4.89 9.49
CA HIS A 82 -19.91 -5.01 8.77
C HIS A 82 -19.75 -5.14 7.26
N VAL A 83 -18.55 -4.89 6.74
CA VAL A 83 -18.23 -4.98 5.32
C VAL A 83 -17.74 -6.41 4.98
N HIS A 84 -17.99 -6.88 3.75
CA HIS A 84 -17.65 -8.23 3.25
C HIS A 84 -18.02 -9.40 4.18
N ASN A 85 -19.20 -9.38 4.80
CA ASN A 85 -19.69 -10.44 5.70
C ASN A 85 -18.71 -10.76 6.86
N GLY A 86 -17.92 -9.78 7.32
CA GLY A 86 -16.96 -9.95 8.39
C GLY A 86 -15.68 -10.71 7.99
N ARG A 87 -15.40 -10.85 6.68
CA ARG A 87 -14.06 -11.27 6.21
C ARG A 87 -13.03 -10.26 6.72
N TRP A 88 -11.86 -10.73 7.15
CA TRP A 88 -10.79 -9.84 7.57
C TRP A 88 -10.26 -9.04 6.37
N TYR A 89 -9.93 -7.76 6.60
CA TYR A 89 -9.38 -6.85 5.59
C TYR A 89 -8.32 -7.49 4.68
N CYS A 90 -7.38 -8.25 5.25
CA CYS A 90 -6.28 -8.87 4.51
C CYS A 90 -6.69 -9.85 3.40
N PHE A 91 -7.91 -10.39 3.44
CA PHE A 91 -8.38 -11.37 2.45
C PHE A 91 -9.14 -10.75 1.28
N TYR A 92 -9.83 -9.61 1.48
CA TYR A 92 -10.66 -9.03 0.42
C TYR A 92 -10.03 -7.81 -0.24
N HIS A 93 -9.25 -6.98 0.46
CA HIS A 93 -8.72 -5.77 -0.17
C HIS A 93 -7.81 -6.04 -1.37
N PRO A 94 -7.04 -7.16 -1.48
CA PRO A 94 -6.30 -7.43 -2.71
C PRO A 94 -7.23 -7.75 -3.88
N GLU A 95 -8.37 -8.38 -3.62
CA GLU A 95 -9.42 -8.65 -4.62
C GLU A 95 -10.03 -7.32 -5.09
N ASP A 96 -10.45 -6.47 -4.15
CA ASP A 96 -11.01 -5.15 -4.43
C ASP A 96 -10.01 -4.21 -5.12
N ALA A 97 -8.73 -4.28 -4.75
CA ALA A 97 -7.67 -3.48 -5.37
C ALA A 97 -7.56 -3.77 -6.87
N VAL A 98 -7.62 -5.06 -7.27
CA VAL A 98 -7.66 -5.44 -8.69
C VAL A 98 -8.94 -4.96 -9.35
N ILE A 99 -10.10 -5.19 -8.74
CA ILE A 99 -11.41 -4.77 -9.29
C ILE A 99 -11.48 -3.25 -9.48
N ASN A 100 -11.07 -2.48 -8.47
CA ASN A 100 -11.04 -1.02 -8.53
C ASN A 100 -10.06 -0.53 -9.60
N SER A 101 -8.90 -1.18 -9.73
CA SER A 101 -7.93 -0.85 -10.78
C SER A 101 -8.53 -1.03 -12.16
N GLU A 102 -9.16 -2.17 -12.43
CA GLU A 102 -9.76 -2.46 -13.72
C GLU A 102 -10.94 -1.54 -14.04
N ASN A 103 -11.78 -1.24 -13.04
CA ASN A 103 -12.92 -0.32 -13.19
C ASN A 103 -12.49 1.12 -13.54
N GLU A 104 -11.32 1.55 -13.05
CA GLU A 104 -10.74 2.86 -13.41
C GLU A 104 -9.91 2.82 -14.70
N GLY A 105 -9.88 1.69 -15.42
CA GLY A 105 -9.18 1.53 -16.68
C GLY A 105 -7.69 1.22 -16.56
N PHE A 106 -7.19 0.91 -15.36
CA PHE A 106 -5.81 0.46 -15.16
C PHE A 106 -5.70 -1.02 -15.49
N LEU A 107 -5.46 -1.33 -16.76
CA LEU A 107 -5.32 -2.71 -17.24
C LEU A 107 -4.14 -3.41 -16.55
N LEU A 108 -4.40 -4.51 -15.85
CA LEU A 108 -3.39 -5.33 -15.19
C LEU A 108 -3.19 -6.64 -15.94
N SER A 109 -1.94 -7.03 -16.17
CA SER A 109 -1.61 -8.38 -16.65
C SER A 109 -1.90 -9.44 -15.58
N ASP A 110 -2.01 -10.71 -15.98
CA ASP A 110 -2.22 -11.81 -15.03
C ASP A 110 -1.10 -11.92 -13.98
N LEU A 111 0.13 -11.58 -14.37
CA LEU A 111 1.28 -11.54 -13.47
C LEU A 111 1.11 -10.46 -12.40
N GLU A 112 0.64 -9.28 -12.80
CA GLU A 112 0.40 -8.14 -11.91
C GLU A 112 -0.78 -8.39 -10.96
N LYS A 113 -1.88 -8.95 -11.47
CA LYS A 113 -3.03 -9.36 -10.64
C LYS A 113 -2.61 -10.36 -9.58
N LYS A 114 -1.83 -11.38 -9.95
CA LYS A 114 -1.29 -12.37 -8.99
C LYS A 114 -0.34 -11.74 -7.97
N ALA A 115 0.47 -10.76 -8.39
CA ALA A 115 1.33 -10.02 -7.48
C ALA A 115 0.48 -9.28 -6.44
N ILE A 116 -0.55 -8.54 -6.86
CA ILE A 116 -1.48 -7.85 -5.96
C ILE A 116 -2.22 -8.84 -5.07
N TRP A 117 -2.83 -9.90 -5.59
CA TRP A 117 -3.59 -10.86 -4.76
C TRP A 117 -2.77 -11.56 -3.67
N SER A 118 -1.46 -11.71 -3.88
CA SER A 118 -0.57 -12.41 -2.94
C SER A 118 0.20 -11.47 -2.01
N HIS A 119 0.10 -10.15 -2.19
CA HIS A 119 0.98 -9.20 -1.49
C HIS A 119 0.80 -9.21 0.04
N MET A 120 -0.33 -9.72 0.54
CA MET A 120 -0.62 -9.82 1.97
C MET A 120 0.02 -11.00 2.68
N PHE A 121 0.74 -11.88 1.99
CA PHE A 121 1.50 -12.95 2.64
C PHE A 121 2.47 -12.40 3.71
N PRO A 122 2.60 -13.04 4.89
CA PRO A 122 1.94 -14.27 5.33
C PRO A 122 0.61 -14.06 6.09
N LEU A 123 0.08 -12.84 6.15
CA LEU A 123 -1.21 -12.55 6.80
C LEU A 123 -2.39 -13.11 6.02
N ALA A 124 -2.29 -13.09 4.69
CA ALA A 124 -3.20 -13.82 3.80
C ALA A 124 -2.59 -15.18 3.40
N THR A 125 -3.45 -16.12 3.01
CA THR A 125 -3.06 -17.48 2.60
C THR A 125 -2.46 -17.54 1.20
N SER A 126 -2.66 -16.51 0.38
CA SER A 126 -2.15 -16.42 -0.99
C SER A 126 -0.64 -16.20 -1.01
N ILE A 127 0.12 -17.20 -1.49
CA ILE A 127 1.58 -17.15 -1.54
C ILE A 127 2.07 -16.45 -2.83
N PRO A 128 3.05 -15.53 -2.77
CA PRO A 128 3.66 -14.97 -3.96
C PRO A 128 4.36 -16.04 -4.79
N THR A 129 4.02 -16.14 -6.07
CA THR A 129 4.55 -17.16 -7.01
C THR A 129 5.50 -16.60 -8.05
N SER A 130 5.75 -15.29 -8.02
CA SER A 130 6.60 -14.60 -8.99
C SER A 130 7.55 -13.63 -8.30
N ARG A 131 8.65 -13.31 -8.98
CA ARG A 131 9.62 -12.30 -8.48
C ARG A 131 8.95 -10.95 -8.27
N LEU A 132 8.00 -10.57 -9.14
CA LEU A 132 7.20 -9.36 -8.99
C LEU A 132 6.35 -9.40 -7.71
N GLY A 133 5.67 -10.52 -7.45
CA GLY A 133 4.87 -10.70 -6.24
C GLY A 133 5.72 -10.64 -4.97
N TYR A 134 6.91 -11.25 -4.97
CA TYR A 134 7.85 -11.16 -3.85
C TYR A 134 8.37 -9.72 -3.65
N VAL A 135 8.74 -9.03 -4.73
CA VAL A 135 9.20 -7.63 -4.67
C VAL A 135 8.11 -6.74 -4.06
N LEU A 136 6.86 -6.88 -4.51
CA LEU A 136 5.74 -6.13 -3.96
C LEU A 136 5.52 -6.45 -2.47
N THR A 137 5.40 -7.74 -2.13
CA THR A 137 5.17 -8.22 -0.75
C THR A 137 6.24 -7.70 0.21
N ILE A 138 7.52 -7.84 -0.16
CA ILE A 138 8.63 -7.41 0.69
C ILE A 138 8.62 -5.89 0.83
N SER A 139 8.40 -5.16 -0.27
CA SER A 139 8.38 -3.68 -0.24
C SER A 139 7.28 -3.16 0.66
N ASP A 140 6.06 -3.69 0.54
CA ASP A 140 4.94 -3.35 1.41
C ASP A 140 5.30 -3.59 2.88
N LYS A 141 5.83 -4.78 3.22
CA LYS A 141 6.14 -5.14 4.61
C LYS A 141 7.23 -4.27 5.21
N ILE A 142 8.25 -3.90 4.43
CA ILE A 142 9.30 -2.96 4.88
C ILE A 142 8.68 -1.59 5.19
N ILE A 143 7.87 -1.06 4.28
CA ILE A 143 7.27 0.27 4.40
C ILE A 143 6.25 0.31 5.55
N ALA A 144 5.35 -0.68 5.63
CA ALA A 144 4.38 -0.83 6.72
C ALA A 144 5.07 -0.94 8.09
N ALA A 145 6.17 -1.68 8.18
CA ALA A 145 6.95 -1.77 9.42
C ALA A 145 7.55 -0.41 9.81
N GLN A 146 8.19 0.29 8.87
CA GLN A 146 8.78 1.61 9.12
C GLN A 146 7.74 2.62 9.63
N GLU A 147 6.57 2.67 8.99
CA GLU A 147 5.46 3.54 9.42
C GLU A 147 4.94 3.19 10.81
N SER A 148 4.79 1.89 11.08
CA SER A 148 4.30 1.42 12.37
C SER A 148 5.28 1.77 13.50
N PHE A 149 6.59 1.69 13.25
CA PHE A 149 7.61 2.15 14.19
C PHE A 149 7.56 3.67 14.44
N VAL A 150 7.37 4.46 13.39
CA VAL A 150 7.20 5.93 13.52
C VAL A 150 5.96 6.25 14.36
N SER A 151 4.83 5.63 14.06
CA SER A 151 3.58 5.78 14.82
C SER A 151 3.76 5.43 16.30
N ALA A 152 4.41 4.30 16.60
CA ALA A 152 4.69 3.87 17.96
C ALA A 152 5.62 4.85 18.71
N ALA A 153 6.66 5.35 18.05
CA ALA A 153 7.58 6.33 18.62
C ALA A 153 6.90 7.67 18.94
N GLU A 154 6.00 8.14 18.08
CA GLU A 154 5.18 9.33 18.32
C GLU A 154 4.22 9.13 19.50
N GLY A 155 3.56 7.97 19.59
CA GLY A 155 2.71 7.59 20.71
C GLY A 155 3.47 7.60 22.04
N PHE A 156 4.67 7.01 22.07
CA PHE A 156 5.51 6.96 23.26
C PHE A 156 6.00 8.34 23.72
N LYS A 157 6.33 9.23 22.78
CA LYS A 157 6.67 10.64 23.09
C LYS A 157 5.48 11.34 23.75
N LYS A 158 4.28 11.24 23.19
CA LYS A 158 3.06 11.86 23.76
C LYS A 158 2.80 11.37 25.19
N LEU A 159 2.92 10.07 25.43
CA LEU A 159 2.76 9.49 26.77
C LEU A 159 3.75 10.10 27.78
N LYS A 160 5.04 10.17 27.43
CA LYS A 160 6.10 10.76 28.27
C LYS A 160 5.91 12.25 28.57
N TYR A 161 5.37 13.01 27.61
CA TYR A 161 5.06 14.42 27.84
C TYR A 161 3.85 14.61 28.77
N SER A 162 2.84 13.73 28.67
CA SER A 162 1.66 13.77 29.52
C SER A 162 1.98 13.42 30.97
N THR A 163 2.86 12.44 31.21
CA THR A 163 3.27 12.03 32.58
C THR A 163 4.27 12.97 33.25
N ARG A 164 4.84 13.93 32.52
CA ARG A 164 5.70 15.00 33.09
C ARG A 164 4.94 16.28 33.46
N LYS A 165 3.66 16.39 33.08
CA LYS A 165 2.81 17.56 33.33
C LYS A 165 1.70 17.30 34.37
N GLY A 166 1.58 16.07 34.87
CA GLY A 166 0.72 15.72 36.01
C GLY A 166 1.60 15.39 37.22
#